data_AF-A0A3G9CYJ4-F1
#
_entry.id   AF-A0A3G9CYJ4-F1
#
_cell.length_a   1.000
_cell.length_b   1.000
_cell.length_c   1.000
_cell.angle_alpha   90.00
_cell.angle_beta   90.00
_cell.angle_gamma   90.00
#
_symmetry.space_group_name_H-M   'P 1'
#
loop_
_entity.id
_entity.type
_entity.pdbx_description
1 polymer ?
#
loop_
_entity_poly.entity_id
_entity_poly.type
_entity_poly.pdbx_seq_one_letter_code
_entity_poly.pdbx_strand_id
1 'polypeptide(L)'
;MKRLSLIFREVLKSKGVDKLGSLHRCEWDDPFQEMAISILEGKGAIIRVDKPTRLAWTLDGKVTRSAHFAYSRRDFKDPLIGEKEIMEELSKYEHPYFIIDLMYWDEHTPKEKRKLALQLSQSYGLIRNYLWGGKLVLTWLNKEAKEHMHFPLENITSSNTPTHQFLSKKGINETVLLDPWARKDIKEDDLASKAFIIGGIVDKTGDKKGVTPRIGEKLQENGIRVRRRRISLRGDIIGVPDRINLILEILLLMIFEGKRMEEAVLEVQPYRDARWRLRRELPKNKIKLKGLSPMVEKKLFHEYSKWLNIRWKDFNKVMDELNLDKKLEN
;
A
#
# COMPACT_ATOMS: atom_id res chain seq x y z
N MET A 1 -0.72 -14.63 -0.22
CA MET A 1 -2.19 -14.43 -0.06
C MET A 1 -2.81 -14.15 -1.43
N LYS A 2 -4.05 -14.57 -1.72
CA LYS A 2 -4.67 -14.33 -3.05
C LYS A 2 -5.17 -12.89 -3.18
N ARG A 3 -4.97 -12.27 -4.35
CA ARG A 3 -5.56 -10.98 -4.72
C ARG A 3 -7.03 -11.15 -5.11
N LEU A 4 -7.79 -10.05 -5.12
CA LEU A 4 -9.19 -10.06 -5.56
C LEU A 4 -9.34 -10.59 -6.98
N SER A 5 -8.46 -10.21 -7.93
CA SER A 5 -8.53 -10.70 -9.31
C SER A 5 -8.42 -12.22 -9.43
N LEU A 6 -7.59 -12.86 -8.61
CA LEU A 6 -7.47 -14.32 -8.58
C LEU A 6 -8.73 -14.98 -8.01
N ILE A 7 -9.28 -14.40 -6.94
CA ILE A 7 -10.51 -14.92 -6.32
C ILE A 7 -11.69 -14.75 -7.28
N PHE A 8 -11.79 -13.61 -7.96
CA PHE A 8 -12.83 -13.37 -8.95
C PHE A 8 -12.76 -14.36 -10.12
N ARG A 9 -11.56 -14.73 -10.58
CA ARG A 9 -11.38 -15.80 -11.57
C ARG A 9 -11.89 -17.16 -11.08
N GLU A 10 -11.80 -17.44 -9.79
CA GLU A 10 -12.37 -18.66 -9.19
C GLU A 10 -13.90 -18.62 -9.16
N VAL A 11 -14.49 -17.47 -8.84
CA VAL A 11 -15.95 -17.26 -8.94
C VAL A 11 -16.41 -17.52 -10.36
N LEU A 12 -15.76 -16.90 -11.35
CA LEU A 12 -16.05 -17.10 -12.77
C LEU A 12 -15.98 -18.58 -13.17
N LYS A 13 -14.89 -19.26 -12.81
CA LYS A 13 -14.69 -20.68 -13.09
C LYS A 13 -15.79 -21.54 -12.45
N SER A 14 -16.18 -21.26 -11.21
CA SER A 14 -17.23 -22.00 -10.49
C SER A 14 -18.61 -21.86 -11.15
N LYS A 15 -18.83 -20.76 -11.88
CA LYS A 15 -20.06 -20.48 -12.64
C LYS A 15 -19.97 -20.94 -14.10
N GLY A 16 -18.92 -21.68 -14.48
CA GLY A 16 -18.74 -22.19 -15.85
C GLY A 16 -18.30 -21.14 -16.87
N VAL A 17 -17.75 -20.01 -16.42
CA VAL A 17 -17.22 -18.97 -17.31
C VAL A 17 -15.75 -19.26 -17.61
N ASP A 18 -15.43 -19.51 -18.88
CA ASP A 18 -14.08 -19.77 -19.39
C ASP A 18 -13.42 -18.52 -20.01
N LYS A 19 -14.25 -17.62 -20.55
CA LYS A 19 -13.88 -16.35 -21.15
C LYS A 19 -14.83 -15.26 -20.70
N LEU A 20 -14.28 -14.08 -20.42
CA LEU A 20 -15.05 -12.93 -19.99
C LEU A 20 -14.84 -11.76 -20.95
N GLY A 21 -15.93 -11.24 -21.48
CA GLY A 21 -15.98 -10.02 -22.27
C GLY A 21 -16.23 -8.77 -21.44
N SER A 22 -16.21 -7.62 -22.10
CA SER A 22 -16.77 -6.39 -21.56
C SER A 22 -17.66 -5.73 -22.60
N LEU A 23 -18.81 -5.20 -22.17
CA LEU A 23 -19.68 -4.37 -23.00
C LEU A 23 -19.22 -2.91 -23.08
N HIS A 24 -18.17 -2.57 -22.34
CA HIS A 24 -17.57 -1.24 -22.33
C HIS A 24 -16.11 -1.32 -22.76
N ARG A 25 -15.59 -0.22 -23.30
CA ARG A 25 -14.16 -0.09 -23.57
C ARG A 25 -13.42 -0.12 -22.23
N CYS A 26 -12.51 -1.09 -22.08
CA CYS A 26 -11.73 -1.29 -20.88
C CYS A 26 -10.24 -1.22 -21.26
N GLU A 27 -9.56 -0.19 -20.77
CA GLU A 27 -8.11 -0.02 -20.88
C GLU A 27 -7.51 -0.24 -19.49
N TRP A 28 -7.70 -1.47 -18.98
CA TRP A 28 -7.30 -1.86 -17.64
C TRP A 28 -6.09 -2.78 -17.70
N ASP A 29 -5.11 -2.53 -16.84
CA ASP A 29 -3.91 -3.38 -16.73
C ASP A 29 -4.28 -4.79 -16.21
N ASP A 30 -5.13 -4.87 -15.18
CA ASP A 30 -5.78 -6.11 -14.73
C ASP A 30 -7.31 -5.98 -14.86
N PRO A 31 -7.93 -6.45 -15.96
CA PRO A 31 -9.35 -6.31 -16.17
C PRO A 31 -10.19 -7.07 -15.14
N PHE A 32 -9.68 -8.18 -14.59
CA PHE A 32 -10.42 -8.95 -13.59
C PHE A 32 -10.47 -8.23 -12.25
N GLN A 33 -9.38 -7.56 -11.87
CA GLN A 33 -9.35 -6.71 -10.67
C GLN A 33 -10.39 -5.59 -10.78
N GLU A 34 -10.36 -4.84 -11.88
CA GLU A 34 -11.23 -3.66 -12.07
C GLU A 34 -12.71 -4.04 -12.20
N MET A 35 -13.03 -5.14 -12.88
CA MET A 35 -14.41 -5.66 -12.94
C MET A 35 -14.91 -6.06 -11.55
N ALA A 36 -14.12 -6.83 -10.81
CA ALA A 36 -14.50 -7.28 -9.46
C ALA A 36 -14.72 -6.10 -8.51
N ILE A 37 -13.82 -5.12 -8.52
CA ILE A 37 -13.98 -3.87 -7.77
C ILE A 37 -15.27 -3.16 -8.17
N SER A 38 -15.51 -3.01 -9.47
CA SER A 38 -16.70 -2.32 -9.93
C SER A 38 -17.99 -3.03 -9.52
N ILE A 39 -18.01 -4.35 -9.49
CA ILE A 39 -19.17 -5.14 -9.04
C ILE A 39 -19.38 -4.96 -7.53
N LEU A 40 -18.31 -5.05 -6.73
CA LEU A 40 -18.36 -4.85 -5.27
C LEU A 40 -18.76 -3.41 -4.88
N GLU A 41 -18.53 -2.43 -5.75
CA GLU A 41 -18.98 -1.05 -5.56
C GLU A 41 -20.40 -0.80 -6.11
N GLY A 42 -21.14 -1.85 -6.49
CA GLY A 42 -22.51 -1.76 -6.99
C GLY A 42 -22.64 -1.13 -8.38
N LYS A 43 -21.55 -1.05 -9.14
CA LYS A 43 -21.50 -0.37 -10.45
C LYS A 43 -21.59 -1.32 -11.64
N GLY A 44 -21.81 -2.61 -11.43
CA GLY A 44 -21.92 -3.57 -12.51
C GLY A 44 -22.15 -5.01 -12.06
N ALA A 45 -22.26 -5.90 -13.04
CA ALA A 45 -22.40 -7.35 -12.85
C ALA A 45 -21.85 -8.11 -14.07
N ILE A 46 -21.67 -9.42 -13.93
CA ILE A 46 -21.44 -10.31 -15.07
C ILE A 46 -22.77 -10.88 -15.55
N ILE A 47 -23.01 -10.77 -16.85
CA ILE A 47 -24.20 -11.26 -17.51
C ILE A 47 -23.85 -12.20 -18.66
N ARG A 48 -24.83 -12.99 -19.06
CA ARG A 48 -24.81 -13.70 -20.34
C ARG A 48 -25.26 -12.76 -21.45
N VAL A 49 -24.61 -12.83 -22.61
CA VAL A 49 -24.93 -12.03 -23.79
C VAL A 49 -25.22 -12.92 -25.00
N ASP A 50 -26.28 -12.58 -25.74
CA ASP A 50 -26.69 -13.33 -26.93
C ASP A 50 -25.66 -13.21 -28.06
N LYS A 51 -25.16 -11.99 -28.27
CA LYS A 51 -24.10 -11.72 -29.25
C LYS A 51 -22.75 -11.71 -28.53
N PRO A 52 -21.77 -12.51 -29.01
CA PRO A 52 -20.48 -12.61 -28.35
C PRO A 52 -19.73 -11.28 -28.43
N THR A 53 -18.99 -10.94 -27.37
CA THR A 53 -18.22 -9.69 -27.32
C THR A 53 -17.04 -9.72 -28.29
N ARG A 54 -16.67 -8.56 -28.83
CA ARG A 54 -15.52 -8.45 -29.74
C ARG A 54 -14.18 -8.61 -29.00
N LEU A 55 -14.10 -8.06 -27.79
CA LEU A 55 -12.95 -8.14 -26.91
C LEU A 55 -13.32 -8.97 -25.69
N ALA A 56 -12.44 -9.91 -25.34
CA ALA A 56 -12.58 -10.77 -24.18
C ALA A 56 -11.21 -11.15 -23.62
N TRP A 57 -11.22 -11.76 -22.44
CA TRP A 57 -10.06 -12.31 -21.77
C TRP A 57 -10.36 -13.74 -21.36
N THR A 58 -9.42 -14.65 -21.62
CA THR A 58 -9.40 -15.96 -20.96
C THR A 58 -9.07 -15.78 -19.48
N LEU A 59 -9.43 -16.74 -18.62
CA LEU A 59 -9.17 -16.64 -17.18
C LEU A 59 -7.68 -16.56 -16.80
N ASP A 60 -6.75 -16.87 -17.71
CA ASP A 60 -5.31 -16.65 -17.50
C ASP A 60 -4.87 -15.20 -17.79
N GLY A 61 -5.75 -14.35 -18.32
CA GLY A 61 -5.50 -12.96 -18.64
C GLY A 61 -5.18 -12.66 -20.10
N LYS A 62 -5.11 -13.68 -20.98
CA LYS A 62 -4.81 -13.45 -22.40
C LYS A 62 -5.99 -12.84 -23.12
N VAL A 63 -5.70 -11.84 -23.94
CA VAL A 63 -6.69 -11.22 -24.82
C VAL A 63 -7.17 -12.25 -25.84
N THR A 64 -8.49 -12.38 -25.95
CA THR A 64 -9.17 -13.26 -26.88
C THR A 64 -10.39 -12.55 -27.49
N ARG A 65 -11.12 -13.27 -28.35
CA ARG A 65 -12.35 -12.79 -28.97
C ARG A 65 -13.51 -13.70 -28.60
N SER A 66 -14.71 -13.15 -28.73
CA SER A 66 -15.97 -13.88 -28.66
C SER A 66 -16.22 -14.56 -27.32
N ALA A 67 -16.65 -13.78 -26.32
CA ALA A 67 -17.19 -14.31 -25.06
C ALA A 67 -18.71 -14.12 -24.99
N HIS A 68 -19.41 -15.15 -24.50
CA HIS A 68 -20.85 -15.10 -24.22
C HIS A 68 -21.17 -14.65 -22.80
N PHE A 69 -20.15 -14.41 -21.98
CA PHE A 69 -20.27 -13.77 -20.69
C PHE A 69 -19.55 -12.43 -20.76
N ALA A 70 -20.16 -11.38 -20.22
CA ALA A 70 -19.60 -10.04 -20.27
C ALA A 70 -19.89 -9.27 -18.99
N TYR A 71 -18.93 -8.43 -18.61
CA TYR A 71 -19.17 -7.37 -17.64
C TYR A 71 -20.04 -6.27 -18.24
N SER A 72 -21.06 -5.86 -17.49
CA SER A 72 -21.95 -4.74 -17.80
C SER A 72 -22.04 -3.77 -16.62
N ARG A 73 -22.00 -2.46 -16.88
CA ARG A 73 -22.15 -1.42 -15.85
C ARG A 73 -23.59 -1.10 -15.47
N ARG A 74 -24.53 -1.35 -16.39
CA ARG A 74 -25.93 -0.96 -16.26
C ARG A 74 -26.82 -1.98 -16.97
N ASP A 75 -28.12 -1.88 -16.73
CA ASP A 75 -29.17 -2.54 -17.51
C ASP A 75 -29.03 -4.06 -17.61
N PHE A 76 -28.74 -4.71 -16.47
CA PHE A 76 -28.77 -6.16 -16.35
C PHE A 76 -30.02 -6.62 -15.60
N LYS A 77 -30.79 -7.51 -16.23
CA LYS A 77 -31.83 -8.32 -15.59
C LYS A 77 -31.23 -9.70 -15.36
N ASP A 78 -31.31 -10.20 -14.13
CA ASP A 78 -30.80 -11.52 -13.73
C ASP A 78 -29.26 -11.70 -13.91
N PRO A 79 -28.44 -11.05 -13.07
CA PRO A 79 -26.98 -11.17 -13.14
C PRO A 79 -26.52 -12.60 -12.80
N LEU A 80 -25.55 -13.12 -13.56
CA LEU A 80 -24.92 -14.41 -13.26
C LEU A 80 -23.99 -14.31 -12.04
N ILE A 81 -23.24 -13.20 -11.95
CA ILE A 81 -22.35 -12.87 -10.83
C ILE A 81 -22.53 -11.39 -10.51
N GLY A 82 -23.02 -11.11 -9.30
CA GLY A 82 -23.07 -9.80 -8.69
C GLY A 82 -22.21 -9.72 -7.43
N GLU A 83 -22.49 -8.73 -6.59
CA GLU A 83 -21.77 -8.51 -5.32
C GLU A 83 -21.84 -9.75 -4.41
N LYS A 84 -23.02 -10.36 -4.30
CA LYS A 84 -23.30 -11.49 -3.41
C LYS A 84 -22.35 -12.67 -3.67
N GLU A 85 -22.24 -13.11 -4.92
CA GLU A 85 -21.40 -14.26 -5.29
C GLU A 85 -19.91 -13.99 -5.01
N ILE A 86 -19.45 -12.76 -5.25
CA ILE A 86 -18.07 -12.37 -4.96
C ILE A 86 -17.84 -12.36 -3.45
N MET A 87 -18.76 -11.77 -2.67
CA MET A 87 -18.65 -11.69 -1.22
C MET A 87 -18.70 -13.06 -0.54
N GLU A 88 -19.52 -13.99 -1.03
CA GLU A 88 -19.56 -15.38 -0.59
C GLU A 88 -18.20 -16.06 -0.79
N GLU A 89 -17.57 -15.87 -1.94
CA GLU A 89 -16.24 -16.44 -2.19
C GLU A 89 -15.15 -15.77 -1.35
N LEU A 90 -15.19 -14.45 -1.21
CA LEU A 90 -14.26 -13.68 -0.36
C LEU A 90 -14.32 -14.13 1.10
N SER A 91 -15.48 -14.56 1.60
CA SER A 91 -15.67 -15.02 2.98
C SER A 91 -14.84 -16.27 3.33
N LYS A 92 -14.40 -17.04 2.32
CA LYS A 92 -13.56 -18.23 2.48
C LYS A 92 -12.08 -17.88 2.72
N TYR A 93 -11.71 -16.62 2.53
CA TYR A 93 -10.33 -16.16 2.62
C TYR A 93 -10.13 -15.20 3.79
N GLU A 94 -9.03 -15.38 4.51
CA GLU A 94 -8.58 -14.40 5.49
C GLU A 94 -7.68 -13.36 4.81
N HIS A 95 -8.16 -12.11 4.73
CA HIS A 95 -7.37 -10.96 4.29
C HIS A 95 -7.27 -9.93 5.40
N PRO A 96 -6.10 -9.27 5.55
CA PRO A 96 -5.87 -8.34 6.63
C PRO A 96 -6.64 -7.04 6.42
N TYR A 97 -6.99 -6.40 7.52
CA TYR A 97 -7.39 -5.00 7.53
C TYR A 97 -6.17 -4.09 7.58
N PHE A 98 -6.16 -3.06 6.73
CA PHE A 98 -5.18 -1.98 6.78
C PHE A 98 -5.84 -0.76 7.40
N ILE A 99 -5.49 -0.51 8.66
CA ILE A 99 -6.13 0.49 9.50
C ILE A 99 -5.27 1.73 9.52
N ILE A 100 -5.87 2.88 9.21
CA ILE A 100 -5.26 4.18 9.38
C ILE A 100 -5.99 4.89 10.51
N ASP A 101 -5.27 5.06 11.62
CA ASP A 101 -5.79 5.63 12.85
C ASP A 101 -5.69 7.15 12.82
N LEU A 102 -6.85 7.82 12.91
CA LEU A 102 -6.98 9.27 12.85
C LEU A 102 -7.20 9.93 14.22
N MET A 103 -6.89 9.24 15.34
CA MET A 103 -7.11 9.75 16.71
C MET A 103 -6.55 11.15 16.94
N TYR A 104 -5.47 11.49 16.25
CA TYR A 104 -4.76 12.75 16.37
C TYR A 104 -4.95 13.68 15.16
N TRP A 105 -6.04 13.50 14.41
CA TRP A 105 -6.37 14.35 13.27
C TRP A 105 -6.32 15.85 13.65
N ASP A 106 -6.90 16.21 14.80
CA ASP A 106 -7.03 17.60 15.24
C ASP A 106 -5.69 18.23 15.64
N GLU A 107 -4.65 17.44 15.91
CA GLU A 107 -3.29 17.94 16.18
C GLU A 107 -2.54 18.36 14.91
N HIS A 108 -3.06 18.04 13.72
CA HIS A 108 -2.44 18.39 12.45
C HIS A 108 -2.75 19.83 12.05
N THR A 109 -1.75 20.51 11.51
CA THR A 109 -1.96 21.79 10.82
C THR A 109 -2.83 21.60 9.57
N PRO A 110 -3.52 22.64 9.06
CA PRO A 110 -4.31 22.52 7.84
C PRO A 110 -3.52 21.99 6.62
N LYS A 111 -2.23 22.34 6.53
CA LYS A 111 -1.33 21.83 5.48
C LYS A 111 -1.05 20.34 5.64
N GLU A 112 -0.90 19.86 6.87
CA GLU A 112 -0.72 18.44 7.16
C GLU A 112 -2.00 17.65 6.92
N LYS A 113 -3.17 18.16 7.34
CA LYS A 113 -4.50 17.54 7.07
C LYS A 113 -4.73 17.31 5.57
N ARG A 114 -4.46 18.31 4.73
CA ARG A 114 -4.54 18.16 3.26
C ARG A 114 -3.58 17.10 2.70
N LYS A 115 -2.35 17.04 3.21
CA LYS A 115 -1.37 16.01 2.81
C LYS A 115 -1.79 14.62 3.27
N LEU A 116 -2.36 14.50 4.47
CA LEU A 116 -2.86 13.25 5.00
C LEU A 116 -4.03 12.76 4.14
N ALA A 117 -5.03 13.59 3.87
CA ALA A 117 -6.16 13.27 3.00
C ALA A 117 -5.73 12.80 1.60
N LEU A 118 -4.73 13.44 1.00
CA LEU A 118 -4.16 12.99 -0.28
C LEU A 118 -3.55 11.59 -0.17
N GLN A 119 -2.80 11.30 0.89
CA GLN A 119 -2.23 9.97 1.12
C GLN A 119 -3.32 8.92 1.37
N LEU A 120 -4.43 9.27 2.03
CA LEU A 120 -5.57 8.36 2.22
C LEU A 120 -6.25 8.03 0.87
N SER A 121 -6.46 9.03 0.01
CA SER A 121 -6.98 8.83 -1.35
C SER A 121 -6.07 7.91 -2.18
N GLN A 122 -4.75 8.12 -2.11
CA GLN A 122 -3.76 7.25 -2.75
C GLN A 122 -3.79 5.83 -2.17
N SER A 123 -3.97 5.70 -0.85
CA SER A 123 -4.08 4.39 -0.17
C SER A 123 -5.32 3.62 -0.63
N TYR A 124 -6.46 4.29 -0.84
CA TYR A 124 -7.66 3.67 -1.40
C TYR A 124 -7.41 3.13 -2.81
N GLY A 125 -6.73 3.90 -3.67
CA GLY A 125 -6.32 3.42 -5.00
C GLY A 125 -5.43 2.18 -4.93
N LEU A 126 -4.43 2.17 -4.04
CA LEU A 126 -3.54 1.03 -3.85
C LEU A 126 -4.28 -0.22 -3.36
N ILE A 127 -5.19 -0.09 -2.39
CA ILE A 127 -6.01 -1.22 -1.92
C ILE A 127 -6.84 -1.80 -3.07
N ARG A 128 -7.39 -0.95 -3.95
CA ARG A 128 -8.17 -1.41 -5.11
C ARG A 128 -7.35 -2.15 -6.15
N ASN A 129 -6.02 -2.01 -6.16
CA ASN A 129 -5.16 -2.77 -7.07
C ASN A 129 -4.89 -4.21 -6.60
N TYR A 130 -5.15 -4.52 -5.32
CA TYR A 130 -4.84 -5.83 -4.72
C TYR A 130 -6.06 -6.53 -4.12
N LEU A 131 -6.93 -5.76 -3.47
CA LEU A 131 -8.04 -6.19 -2.63
C LEU A 131 -9.31 -5.43 -3.03
N TRP A 132 -10.17 -5.10 -2.06
CA TRP A 132 -11.37 -4.28 -2.20
C TRP A 132 -11.41 -3.24 -1.09
N GLY A 133 -12.14 -2.14 -1.31
CA GLY A 133 -12.10 -0.98 -0.42
C GLY A 133 -12.45 -1.29 1.04
N GLY A 134 -13.30 -2.28 1.31
CA GLY A 134 -13.64 -2.73 2.66
C GLY A 134 -12.46 -3.21 3.52
N LYS A 135 -11.29 -3.48 2.93
CA LYS A 135 -10.04 -3.81 3.65
C LYS A 135 -9.21 -2.59 4.07
N LEU A 136 -9.49 -1.41 3.51
CA LEU A 136 -9.01 -0.14 4.06
C LEU A 136 -9.95 0.29 5.17
N VAL A 137 -9.38 0.63 6.34
CA VAL A 137 -10.15 1.03 7.51
C VAL A 137 -9.70 2.39 7.99
N LEU A 138 -10.65 3.32 8.14
CA LEU A 138 -10.43 4.59 8.83
C LEU A 138 -11.17 4.58 10.17
N THR A 139 -10.44 4.71 11.25
CA THR A 139 -10.95 4.85 12.62
C THR A 139 -10.78 6.29 13.08
N TRP A 140 -11.52 6.69 14.11
CA TRP A 140 -11.53 8.08 14.61
C TRP A 140 -11.87 9.12 13.52
N LEU A 141 -12.65 8.73 12.51
CA LEU A 141 -13.01 9.62 11.40
C LEU A 141 -14.05 10.66 11.85
N ASN A 142 -13.56 11.81 12.33
CA ASN A 142 -14.39 12.95 12.76
C ASN A 142 -15.00 13.72 11.56
N LYS A 143 -15.89 14.68 11.83
CA LYS A 143 -16.62 15.42 10.77
C LYS A 143 -15.67 16.19 9.85
N GLU A 144 -14.71 16.92 10.41
CA GLU A 144 -13.73 17.69 9.63
C GLU A 144 -12.87 16.78 8.75
N ALA A 145 -12.43 15.63 9.29
CA ALA A 145 -11.66 14.66 8.54
C ALA A 145 -12.46 14.11 7.34
N LYS A 146 -13.76 13.81 7.52
CA LYS A 146 -14.64 13.39 6.40
C LYS A 146 -14.70 14.42 5.28
N GLU A 147 -14.83 15.70 5.63
CA GLU A 147 -14.92 16.80 4.65
C GLU A 147 -13.63 16.96 3.84
N HIS A 148 -12.49 16.52 4.37
CA HIS A 148 -11.22 16.52 3.64
C HIS A 148 -11.04 15.31 2.70
N MET A 149 -11.89 14.28 2.78
CA MET A 149 -11.73 13.07 1.96
C MET A 149 -12.24 13.29 0.55
N HIS A 150 -11.40 12.98 -0.45
CA HIS A 150 -11.72 13.09 -1.87
C HIS A 150 -11.82 11.72 -2.55
N PHE A 151 -12.44 10.75 -1.87
CA PHE A 151 -12.69 9.41 -2.37
C PHE A 151 -13.96 8.84 -1.71
N PRO A 152 -14.64 7.85 -2.31
CA PRO A 152 -15.92 7.33 -1.83
C PRO A 152 -15.74 6.60 -0.49
N LEU A 153 -16.13 7.25 0.61
CA LEU A 153 -16.03 6.71 1.97
C LEU A 153 -16.97 5.51 2.19
N GLU A 154 -18.04 5.43 1.42
CA GLU A 154 -18.99 4.33 1.39
C GLU A 154 -18.36 3.01 0.88
N ASN A 155 -17.27 3.10 0.11
CA ASN A 155 -16.57 1.93 -0.44
C ASN A 155 -15.52 1.36 0.51
N ILE A 156 -15.27 2.00 1.66
CA ILE A 156 -14.28 1.56 2.65
C ILE A 156 -14.94 1.32 4.01
N THR A 157 -14.22 0.66 4.92
CA THR A 157 -14.69 0.58 6.31
C THR A 157 -14.32 1.86 7.04
N SER A 158 -15.26 2.78 7.22
CA SER A 158 -15.01 4.05 7.91
C SER A 158 -15.90 4.23 9.14
N SER A 159 -15.33 4.75 10.23
CA SER A 159 -16.07 4.97 11.47
C SER A 159 -15.42 6.07 12.33
N ASN A 160 -16.23 6.75 13.15
CA ASN A 160 -15.74 7.64 14.20
C ASN A 160 -15.32 6.87 15.47
N THR A 161 -15.44 5.54 15.49
CA THR A 161 -15.12 4.72 16.66
C THR A 161 -13.61 4.54 16.83
N PRO A 162 -13.13 4.35 18.06
CA PRO A 162 -11.74 3.99 18.33
C PRO A 162 -11.31 2.67 17.69
N THR A 163 -10.01 2.58 17.37
CA THR A 163 -9.42 1.39 16.72
C THR A 163 -9.62 0.09 17.51
N HIS A 164 -9.51 0.11 18.84
CA HIS A 164 -9.72 -1.10 19.67
C HIS A 164 -11.15 -1.64 19.55
N GLN A 165 -12.16 -0.77 19.40
CA GLN A 165 -13.56 -1.19 19.26
C GLN A 165 -13.79 -1.85 17.89
N PHE A 166 -13.21 -1.28 16.83
CA PHE A 166 -13.23 -1.89 15.50
C PHE A 166 -12.60 -3.30 15.53
N LEU A 167 -11.40 -3.42 16.10
CA LEU A 167 -10.69 -4.69 16.21
C LEU A 167 -11.51 -5.73 17.00
N SER A 168 -12.06 -5.34 18.16
CA SER A 168 -12.90 -6.21 18.98
C SER A 168 -14.15 -6.69 18.24
N LYS A 169 -14.84 -5.79 17.53
CA LYS A 169 -16.01 -6.14 16.69
C LYS A 169 -15.67 -7.15 15.59
N LYS A 170 -14.43 -7.15 15.11
CA LYS A 170 -13.92 -8.11 14.12
C LYS A 170 -13.32 -9.38 14.74
N GLY A 171 -13.37 -9.52 16.07
CA GLY A 171 -12.77 -10.66 16.77
C GLY A 171 -11.23 -10.68 16.68
N ILE A 172 -10.60 -9.52 16.48
CA ILE A 172 -9.15 -9.40 16.35
C ILE A 172 -8.57 -8.93 17.69
N ASN A 173 -7.84 -9.82 18.37
CA ASN A 173 -7.21 -9.55 19.67
C ASN A 173 -5.70 -9.26 19.57
N GLU A 174 -5.10 -9.38 18.39
CA GLU A 174 -3.70 -9.06 18.12
C GLU A 174 -3.56 -8.33 16.79
N THR A 175 -2.70 -7.32 16.74
CA THR A 175 -2.41 -6.52 15.54
C THR A 175 -0.92 -6.21 15.42
N VAL A 176 -0.48 -5.94 14.20
CA VAL A 176 0.82 -5.31 13.94
C VAL A 176 0.63 -3.80 13.88
N LEU A 177 1.45 -3.06 14.62
CA LEU A 177 1.51 -1.60 14.55
C LEU A 177 2.82 -1.20 13.90
N LEU A 178 2.73 -0.53 12.76
CA LEU A 178 3.91 0.05 12.11
C LEU A 178 4.32 1.33 12.83
N ASP A 179 5.52 1.27 13.40
CA ASP A 179 6.11 2.30 14.24
C ASP A 179 7.60 2.43 13.89
N PRO A 180 8.06 3.58 13.37
CA PRO A 180 9.46 3.77 13.00
C PRO A 180 10.43 3.66 14.20
N TRP A 181 9.92 3.80 15.43
CA TRP A 181 10.70 3.69 16.67
C TRP A 181 10.71 2.29 17.27
N ALA A 182 10.03 1.32 16.66
CA ALA A 182 10.03 -0.05 17.14
C ALA A 182 11.43 -0.67 17.09
N ARG A 183 11.76 -1.52 18.08
CA ARG A 183 13.07 -2.19 18.15
C ARG A 183 13.24 -3.30 17.10
N LYS A 184 12.14 -3.87 16.61
CA LYS A 184 12.14 -5.04 15.72
C LYS A 184 11.60 -4.66 14.35
N ASP A 185 12.28 -5.13 13.31
CA ASP A 185 11.80 -5.04 11.94
C ASP A 185 10.63 -6.01 11.72
N ILE A 186 9.72 -5.65 10.80
CA ILE A 186 8.65 -6.55 10.37
C ILE A 186 9.23 -7.84 9.76
N LYS A 187 8.67 -8.99 10.09
CA LYS A 187 9.10 -10.31 9.59
C LYS A 187 7.97 -11.00 8.84
N GLU A 188 8.29 -12.07 8.13
CA GLU A 188 7.31 -12.89 7.39
C GLU A 188 6.16 -13.38 8.29
N ASP A 189 6.45 -13.84 9.52
CA ASP A 189 5.42 -14.25 10.49
C ASP A 189 4.45 -13.12 10.87
N ASP A 190 4.89 -11.86 10.82
CA ASP A 190 4.03 -10.71 11.09
C ASP A 190 3.08 -10.42 9.91
N LEU A 191 3.42 -10.87 8.69
CA LEU A 191 2.60 -10.67 7.48
C LEU A 191 1.31 -11.50 7.50
N ALA A 192 1.24 -12.53 8.34
CA ALA A 192 0.04 -13.33 8.58
C ALA A 192 -0.97 -12.64 9.54
N SER A 193 -0.64 -11.45 10.06
CA SER A 193 -1.55 -10.70 10.95
C SER A 193 -2.87 -10.36 10.27
N LYS A 194 -3.98 -10.43 11.02
CA LYS A 194 -5.32 -10.05 10.54
C LYS A 194 -5.53 -8.54 10.45
N ALA A 195 -4.64 -7.75 11.05
CA ALA A 195 -4.68 -6.30 11.00
C ALA A 195 -3.27 -5.68 11.03
N PHE A 196 -3.10 -4.62 10.23
CA PHE A 196 -1.95 -3.74 10.23
C PHE A 196 -2.42 -2.32 10.49
N ILE A 197 -1.86 -1.67 11.51
CA ILE A 197 -2.11 -0.27 11.80
C ILE A 197 -0.96 0.54 11.23
N ILE A 198 -1.29 1.41 10.27
CA ILE A 198 -0.38 2.34 9.59
C ILE A 198 -0.80 3.71 10.09
N GLY A 199 -0.13 4.22 11.13
CA GLY A 199 -0.58 5.40 11.88
C GLY A 199 -0.85 6.65 11.02
N GLY A 200 -1.67 7.56 11.56
CA GLY A 200 -2.05 8.82 10.91
C GLY A 200 -1.15 10.03 11.19
N ILE A 201 -0.01 9.87 11.90
CA ILE A 201 0.88 10.99 12.23
C ILE A 201 2.27 10.82 11.63
N VAL A 202 2.77 11.92 11.08
CA VAL A 202 4.14 12.09 10.58
C VAL A 202 5.09 12.27 11.77
N ASP A 203 5.61 11.18 12.32
CA ASP A 203 6.56 11.13 13.47
C ASP A 203 7.97 11.72 13.20
N LYS A 204 8.16 12.52 12.13
CA LYS A 204 9.50 12.98 11.69
C LYS A 204 9.81 14.46 11.98
N THR A 205 8.87 15.28 12.45
CA THR A 205 9.12 16.73 12.64
C THR A 205 8.55 17.29 13.94
N GLY A 206 9.36 18.06 14.67
CA GLY A 206 8.95 18.85 15.85
C GLY A 206 8.65 18.03 17.10
N ASP A 207 7.72 18.56 17.92
CA ASP A 207 7.31 18.02 19.24
C ASP A 207 6.43 16.75 19.15
N LYS A 208 6.09 16.31 17.93
CA LYS A 208 5.25 15.14 17.66
C LYS A 208 6.04 13.82 17.64
N LYS A 209 7.25 13.80 18.19
CA LYS A 209 8.03 12.55 18.32
C LYS A 209 7.37 11.62 19.35
N GLY A 210 7.10 10.38 18.95
CA GLY A 210 6.68 9.33 19.87
C GLY A 210 5.18 9.21 20.07
N VAL A 211 4.38 9.69 19.10
CA VAL A 211 2.92 9.59 19.20
C VAL A 211 2.41 8.22 18.72
N THR A 212 3.06 7.58 17.75
CA THR A 212 2.74 6.19 17.35
C THR A 212 2.85 5.18 18.52
N PRO A 213 3.88 5.24 19.39
CA PRO A 213 3.91 4.47 20.64
C PRO A 213 2.64 4.57 21.49
N ARG A 214 2.02 5.77 21.59
CA ARG A 214 0.81 6.01 22.38
C ARG A 214 -0.42 5.31 21.81
N ILE A 215 -0.51 5.17 20.48
CA ILE A 215 -1.54 4.34 19.84
C ILE A 215 -1.41 2.89 20.33
N GLY A 216 -0.18 2.37 20.37
CA GLY A 216 0.12 1.03 20.86
C GLY A 216 -0.29 0.83 22.32
N GLU A 217 0.10 1.77 23.20
CA GLU A 217 -0.27 1.75 24.62
C GLU A 217 -1.79 1.76 24.79
N LYS A 218 -2.51 2.62 24.05
CA LYS A 218 -3.96 2.71 24.14
C LYS A 218 -4.66 1.42 23.71
N LEU A 219 -4.15 0.75 22.68
CA LEU A 219 -4.66 -0.55 22.26
C LEU A 219 -4.44 -1.62 23.34
N GLN A 220 -3.25 -1.64 23.96
CA GLN A 220 -2.91 -2.60 25.02
C GLN A 220 -3.75 -2.38 26.29
N GLU A 221 -3.99 -1.14 26.70
CA GLU A 221 -4.93 -0.79 27.78
C GLU A 221 -6.33 -1.37 27.55
N ASN A 222 -6.73 -1.50 26.29
CA ASN A 222 -8.04 -2.02 25.89
C ASN A 222 -7.99 -3.52 25.51
N GLY A 223 -6.99 -4.25 25.98
CA GLY A 223 -6.90 -5.71 25.84
C GLY A 223 -6.45 -6.20 24.46
N ILE A 224 -5.96 -5.32 23.58
CA ILE A 224 -5.43 -5.70 22.27
C ILE A 224 -3.91 -5.91 22.37
N ARG A 225 -3.44 -7.10 21.98
CA ARG A 225 -2.00 -7.36 21.84
C ARG A 225 -1.44 -6.59 20.65
N VAL A 226 -0.34 -5.88 20.86
CA VAL A 226 0.29 -5.07 19.81
C VAL A 226 1.72 -5.53 19.54
N ARG A 227 1.96 -5.99 18.30
CA ARG A 227 3.31 -6.23 17.78
C ARG A 227 3.81 -4.96 17.11
N ARG A 228 4.55 -4.13 17.85
CA ARG A 228 5.24 -2.96 17.27
C ARG A 228 6.36 -3.44 16.34
N ARG A 229 6.35 -2.96 15.10
CA ARG A 229 7.33 -3.27 14.06
C ARG A 229 7.72 -2.03 13.29
N ARG A 230 8.98 -1.95 12.87
CA ARG A 230 9.44 -0.92 11.92
C ARG A 230 9.68 -1.55 10.55
N ILE A 231 9.63 -0.72 9.52
CA ILE A 231 10.19 -1.05 8.21
C ILE A 231 11.57 -0.40 8.15
N SER A 232 12.58 -1.18 7.79
CA SER A 232 13.97 -0.73 7.73
C SER A 232 14.59 -1.08 6.39
N LEU A 233 15.59 -0.29 5.99
CA LEU A 233 16.45 -0.56 4.85
C LEU A 233 17.86 -0.79 5.39
N ARG A 234 18.36 -2.03 5.34
CA ARG A 234 19.63 -2.44 5.94
C ARG A 234 19.76 -2.01 7.41
N GLY A 235 18.74 -2.32 8.22
CA GLY A 235 18.71 -2.09 9.67
C GLY A 235 18.36 -0.67 10.11
N ASP A 236 18.01 0.22 9.17
CA ASP A 236 17.80 1.63 9.46
C ASP A 236 16.59 2.24 8.74
N ILE A 237 15.91 3.18 9.40
CA ILE A 237 14.72 3.86 8.88
C ILE A 237 15.03 4.97 7.87
N ILE A 238 16.26 5.49 7.82
CA ILE A 238 16.61 6.53 6.85
C ILE A 238 16.64 5.93 5.44
N GLY A 239 15.92 6.57 4.53
CA GLY A 239 15.66 6.06 3.18
C GLY A 239 14.35 5.32 3.06
N VAL A 240 13.74 4.89 4.17
CA VAL A 240 12.39 4.33 4.14
C VAL A 240 11.38 5.48 4.00
N PRO A 241 10.43 5.39 3.05
CA PRO A 241 9.36 6.38 2.91
C PRO A 241 8.57 6.55 4.20
N ASP A 242 8.06 7.75 4.47
CA ASP A 242 7.17 8.04 5.61
C ASP A 242 5.71 8.22 5.24
N ARG A 243 5.42 8.27 3.93
CA ARG A 243 4.06 8.48 3.45
C ARG A 243 3.23 7.21 3.65
N ILE A 244 2.03 7.35 4.22
CA ILE A 244 1.13 6.25 4.57
C ILE A 244 0.86 5.35 3.36
N ASN A 245 0.57 5.94 2.21
CA ASN A 245 0.30 5.19 0.99
C ASN A 245 1.52 4.37 0.54
N LEU A 246 2.74 4.88 0.70
CA LEU A 246 3.96 4.13 0.34
C LEU A 246 4.29 3.04 1.35
N ILE A 247 4.03 3.28 2.64
CA ILE A 247 4.15 2.24 3.68
C ILE A 247 3.17 1.10 3.42
N LEU A 248 1.93 1.45 3.06
CA LEU A 248 0.93 0.48 2.65
C LEU A 248 1.37 -0.30 1.41
N GLU A 249 1.91 0.37 0.40
CA GLU A 249 2.42 -0.27 -0.81
C GLU A 249 3.54 -1.28 -0.51
N ILE A 250 4.48 -0.94 0.38
CA ILE A 250 5.51 -1.88 0.85
C ILE A 250 4.86 -3.13 1.46
N LEU A 251 3.86 -2.97 2.33
CA LEU A 251 3.15 -4.10 2.92
C LEU A 251 2.44 -4.95 1.86
N LEU A 252 1.78 -4.32 0.89
CA LEU A 252 1.07 -5.03 -0.19
C LEU A 252 2.04 -5.85 -1.05
N LEU A 253 3.18 -5.27 -1.42
CA LEU A 253 4.26 -5.97 -2.13
C LEU A 253 4.78 -7.17 -1.33
N MET A 254 5.02 -7.00 -0.02
CA MET A 254 5.48 -8.11 0.83
C MET A 254 4.43 -9.22 0.97
N ILE A 255 3.16 -8.88 1.17
CA ILE A 255 2.06 -9.84 1.44
C ILE A 255 1.58 -10.56 0.19
N PHE A 256 1.46 -9.85 -0.94
CA PHE A 256 0.83 -10.35 -2.16
C PHE A 256 1.81 -10.67 -3.28
N GLU A 257 3.03 -10.15 -3.24
CA GLU A 257 4.09 -10.47 -4.21
C GLU A 257 5.24 -11.28 -3.61
N GLY A 258 5.25 -11.45 -2.29
CA GLY A 258 6.31 -12.19 -1.61
C GLY A 258 7.68 -11.50 -1.67
N LYS A 259 7.70 -10.20 -1.97
CA LYS A 259 8.96 -9.43 -2.02
C LYS A 259 9.57 -9.32 -0.64
N ARG A 260 10.90 -9.34 -0.59
CA ARG A 260 11.64 -9.04 0.65
C ARG A 260 11.46 -7.56 0.99
N MET A 261 11.56 -7.21 2.28
CA MET A 261 11.38 -5.83 2.74
C MET A 261 12.26 -4.82 2.00
N GLU A 262 13.54 -5.14 1.78
CA GLU A 262 14.47 -4.24 1.08
C GLU A 262 14.09 -4.03 -0.39
N GLU A 263 13.63 -5.09 -1.06
CA GLU A 263 13.16 -5.04 -2.46
C GLU A 263 11.89 -4.21 -2.56
N ALA A 264 10.92 -4.45 -1.68
CA ALA A 264 9.68 -3.68 -1.61
C ALA A 264 9.94 -2.20 -1.30
N VAL A 265 10.85 -1.89 -0.38
CA VAL A 265 11.27 -0.50 -0.10
C VAL A 265 11.90 0.11 -1.34
N LEU A 266 12.84 -0.58 -1.99
CA LEU A 266 13.55 -0.06 -3.17
C LEU A 266 12.58 0.33 -4.30
N GLU A 267 11.58 -0.50 -4.54
CA GLU A 267 10.59 -0.31 -5.61
C GLU A 267 9.75 0.96 -5.43
N VAL A 268 9.33 1.24 -4.19
CA VAL A 268 8.48 2.40 -3.88
C VAL A 268 9.27 3.64 -3.46
N GLN A 269 10.56 3.51 -3.17
CA GLN A 269 11.37 4.55 -2.54
C GLN A 269 11.46 5.78 -3.45
N PRO A 270 10.96 6.96 -3.03
CA PRO A 270 11.17 8.18 -3.79
C PRO A 270 12.64 8.57 -3.81
N TYR A 271 13.11 9.12 -4.93
CA TYR A 271 14.48 9.65 -5.06
C TYR A 271 14.86 10.61 -3.92
N ARG A 272 13.90 11.36 -3.38
CA ARG A 272 14.13 12.26 -2.23
C ARG A 272 14.58 11.49 -0.98
N ASP A 273 13.91 10.39 -0.67
CA ASP A 273 14.17 9.61 0.54
C ASP A 273 15.47 8.80 0.34
N ALA A 274 15.71 8.28 -0.86
CA ALA A 274 16.98 7.68 -1.26
C ALA A 274 18.17 8.64 -1.08
N ARG A 275 18.04 9.91 -1.49
CA ARG A 275 19.09 10.94 -1.28
C ARG A 275 19.37 11.21 0.20
N TRP A 276 18.34 11.17 1.07
CA TRP A 276 18.55 11.31 2.51
C TRP A 276 19.40 10.17 3.07
N ARG A 277 19.17 8.94 2.61
CA ARG A 277 20.03 7.81 2.97
C ARG A 277 21.43 7.97 2.41
N LEU A 278 21.55 8.40 1.15
CA LEU A 278 22.84 8.61 0.51
C LEU A 278 23.72 9.63 1.27
N ARG A 279 23.14 10.73 1.77
CA ARG A 279 23.85 11.73 2.60
C ARG A 279 24.51 11.13 3.84
N ARG A 280 23.93 10.07 4.38
CA ARG A 280 24.48 9.39 5.56
C ARG A 280 25.54 8.34 5.20
N GLU A 281 25.39 7.67 4.05
CA GLU A 281 26.29 6.58 3.68
C GLU A 281 27.57 7.07 2.99
N LEU A 282 27.52 8.14 2.19
CA LEU A 282 28.70 8.67 1.50
C LEU A 282 29.86 9.07 2.45
N PRO A 283 29.62 9.82 3.56
CA PRO A 283 30.70 10.21 4.46
C PRO A 283 31.47 9.06 5.12
N LYS A 284 30.87 7.86 5.18
CA LYS A 284 31.51 6.66 5.75
C LYS A 284 32.59 6.07 4.85
N ASN A 285 32.57 6.43 3.56
CA ASN A 285 33.46 5.89 2.53
C ASN A 285 34.39 6.96 1.94
N LYS A 286 34.53 8.10 2.63
CA LYS A 286 35.39 9.19 2.18
C LYS A 286 36.86 8.82 2.36
N ILE A 287 37.65 9.08 1.32
CA ILE A 287 39.10 8.97 1.30
C ILE A 287 39.65 10.39 1.49
N LYS A 288 40.47 10.59 2.52
CA LYS A 288 41.18 11.85 2.73
C LYS A 288 42.63 11.70 2.30
N LEU A 289 43.03 12.46 1.29
CA LEU A 289 44.42 12.63 0.90
C LEU A 289 44.91 13.98 1.43
N LYS A 290 46.17 14.03 1.87
CA LYS A 290 46.74 15.25 2.50
C LYS A 290 46.72 16.40 1.49
N GLY A 291 46.09 17.52 1.86
CA GLY A 291 45.99 18.71 1.02
C GLY A 291 44.90 18.69 -0.07
N LEU A 292 44.07 17.64 -0.13
CA LEU A 292 42.98 17.51 -1.10
C LEU A 292 41.62 17.43 -0.40
N SER A 293 40.55 17.79 -1.12
CA SER A 293 39.17 17.58 -0.67
C SER A 293 38.92 16.08 -0.41
N PRO A 294 38.02 15.73 0.53
CA PRO A 294 37.63 14.34 0.73
C PRO A 294 36.99 13.80 -0.55
N MET A 295 37.44 12.62 -0.99
CA MET A 295 36.97 12.02 -2.24
C MET A 295 36.17 10.75 -1.97
N VAL A 296 35.34 10.34 -2.92
CA VAL A 296 34.78 8.97 -2.97
C VAL A 296 34.95 8.35 -4.35
N GLU A 297 34.96 7.02 -4.38
CA GLU A 297 35.09 6.25 -5.61
C GLU A 297 33.81 6.27 -6.45
N LYS A 298 33.93 6.39 -7.77
CA LYS A 298 32.78 6.35 -8.69
C LYS A 298 32.00 5.04 -8.58
N LYS A 299 32.70 3.92 -8.34
CA LYS A 299 32.11 2.60 -8.15
C LYS A 299 31.05 2.54 -7.05
N LEU A 300 31.12 3.40 -6.02
CA LEU A 300 30.10 3.48 -4.96
C LEU A 300 28.71 3.80 -5.51
N PHE A 301 28.61 4.53 -6.62
CA PHE A 301 27.31 4.75 -7.25
C PHE A 301 26.67 3.43 -7.69
N HIS A 302 27.43 2.58 -8.37
CA HIS A 302 26.94 1.27 -8.82
C HIS A 302 26.62 0.33 -7.65
N GLU A 303 27.33 0.46 -6.54
CA GLU A 303 27.05 -0.31 -5.33
C GLU A 303 25.77 0.16 -4.63
N TYR A 304 25.58 1.48 -4.52
CA TYR A 304 24.39 2.06 -3.90
C TYR A 304 23.15 1.95 -4.78
N SER A 305 23.26 2.06 -6.10
CA SER A 305 22.12 1.94 -7.01
C SER A 305 21.47 0.55 -7.00
N LYS A 306 22.15 -0.48 -6.46
CA LYS A 306 21.59 -1.83 -6.28
C LYS A 306 20.53 -1.92 -5.18
N TRP A 307 20.52 -0.98 -4.24
CA TRP A 307 19.65 -1.05 -3.05
C TRP A 307 19.13 0.32 -2.59
N LEU A 308 19.48 1.41 -3.29
CA LEU A 308 18.88 2.73 -3.18
C LEU A 308 18.38 3.17 -4.55
N ASN A 309 17.16 3.71 -4.57
CA ASN A 309 16.57 4.28 -5.77
C ASN A 309 17.19 5.65 -6.06
N ILE A 310 18.42 5.65 -6.58
CA ILE A 310 19.20 6.85 -6.94
C ILE A 310 19.58 6.83 -8.41
N ARG A 311 19.56 8.00 -9.04
CA ARG A 311 20.16 8.21 -10.37
C ARG A 311 21.52 8.87 -10.23
N TRP A 312 22.32 8.84 -11.29
CA TRP A 312 23.63 9.50 -11.28
C TRP A 312 23.56 10.98 -10.88
N LYS A 313 22.53 11.71 -11.33
CA LYS A 313 22.31 13.11 -10.92
C LYS A 313 22.01 13.27 -9.44
N ASP A 314 21.33 12.29 -8.82
CA ASP A 314 21.04 12.31 -7.38
C ASP A 314 22.33 12.07 -6.58
N PHE A 315 23.22 11.20 -7.08
CA PHE A 315 24.54 10.96 -6.50
C PHE A 315 25.43 12.20 -6.54
N ASN A 316 25.58 12.82 -7.73
CA ASN A 316 26.37 14.05 -7.88
C ASN A 316 25.83 15.18 -7.01
N LYS A 317 24.50 15.36 -6.97
CA LYS A 317 23.89 16.39 -6.12
C LYS A 317 24.27 16.23 -4.65
N VAL A 318 24.25 15.00 -4.11
CA VAL A 318 24.62 14.77 -2.71
C VAL A 318 26.12 14.94 -2.49
N MET A 319 26.95 14.58 -3.47
CA MET A 319 28.39 14.85 -3.43
C MET A 319 28.69 16.35 -3.29
N ASP A 320 28.05 17.17 -4.13
CA ASP A 320 28.20 18.62 -4.11
C ASP A 320 27.74 19.21 -2.77
N GLU A 321 26.59 18.77 -2.26
CA GLU A 321 26.06 19.19 -0.94
C GLU A 321 26.99 18.82 0.23
N LEU A 322 27.81 17.78 0.08
CA LEU A 322 28.75 17.31 1.10
C LEU A 322 30.19 17.79 0.89
N ASN A 323 30.45 18.60 -0.15
CA ASN A 323 31.78 19.02 -0.58
C ASN A 323 32.74 17.83 -0.78
N LEU A 324 32.27 16.80 -1.50
CA LEU A 324 33.04 15.61 -1.82
C LEU A 324 33.46 15.61 -3.29
N ASP A 325 34.73 15.27 -3.55
CA ASP A 325 35.26 15.14 -4.92
C ASP A 325 35.21 13.69 -5.43
N LYS A 326 35.23 13.52 -6.75
CA LYS A 326 35.28 12.19 -7.38
C LYS A 326 36.72 11.74 -7.50
N LYS A 327 37.07 10.58 -6.94
CA LYS A 327 38.33 9.94 -7.28
C LYS A 327 38.22 9.44 -8.73
N LEU A 328 39.09 9.95 -9.61
CA LEU A 328 39.25 9.42 -10.95
C LEU A 328 39.90 8.03 -10.82
N GLU A 329 39.31 7.03 -11.46
CA GLU A 329 39.97 5.73 -11.64
C GLU A 329 41.11 5.99 -12.63
N ASN A 330 42.35 5.70 -12.20
CA ASN A 330 43.51 5.65 -13.09
C ASN A 330 43.47 4.37 -13.91
#